data_AF-F6LZZ5-F1
#
_entry.id   AF-F6LZZ5-F1
#
_cell.length_a   1.000
_cell.length_b   1.000
_cell.length_c   1.000
_cell.angle_alpha   90.00
_cell.angle_beta   90.00
_cell.angle_gamma   90.00
#
_symmetry.space_group_name_H-M   'P 1'
#
loop_
_entity.id
_entity.type
_entity.pdbx_description
1 polymer ?
#
loop_
_entity_poly.entity_id
_entity_poly.type
_entity_poly.pdbx_seq_one_letter_code
_entity_poly.pdbx_strand_id
1 'polypeptide(L)'
;FMRYVDWLLTVPLMCVEFYLITKKAGAKQSLLWKLILASVVMLVTGFFGEATDRDNSVMWGVLSGAAYFYIAYLVWFGEVASLAQTAGPSVAKATRILAWFVLV
;
A
#
# COMPACT_ATOMS: atom_id res chain seq x y z
N PHE A 1 1.37 16.78 12.00
CA PHE A 1 0.10 16.19 12.46
C PHE A 1 -0.93 16.13 11.33
N MET A 2 -1.46 17.26 10.80
CA MET A 2 -2.50 17.25 9.74
C MET A 2 -2.15 16.35 8.55
N ARG A 3 -0.89 16.40 8.09
CA ARG A 3 -0.36 15.52 7.03
C ARG A 3 -0.65 14.01 7.21
N TYR A 4 -0.53 13.49 8.43
CA TYR A 4 -0.79 12.06 8.70
C TYR A 4 -2.27 11.72 8.69
N VAL A 5 -3.15 12.68 9.02
CA VAL A 5 -4.60 12.52 8.92
C VAL A 5 -5.00 12.43 7.44
N ASP A 6 -4.48 13.33 6.59
CA ASP A 6 -4.68 13.27 5.14
C ASP A 6 -4.17 11.95 4.54
N TRP A 7 -2.98 11.49 4.96
CA TRP A 7 -2.41 10.23 4.48
C TRP A 7 -3.18 8.99 4.93
N LEU A 8 -3.72 9.00 6.16
CA LEU A 8 -4.55 7.90 6.67
C LEU A 8 -5.85 7.74 5.89
N LEU A 9 -6.33 8.79 5.22
CA LEU A 9 -7.51 8.70 4.34
C LEU A 9 -7.11 8.32 2.91
N THR A 10 -6.07 8.94 2.37
CA THR A 10 -5.69 8.80 0.95
C THR A 10 -4.94 7.49 0.63
N VAL A 11 -4.04 7.03 1.50
CA VAL A 11 -3.24 5.81 1.24
C VAL A 11 -4.09 4.54 1.31
N PRO A 12 -4.97 4.34 2.31
CA PRO A 12 -5.86 3.17 2.31
C PRO A 12 -6.86 3.21 1.17
N LEU A 13 -7.30 4.40 0.72
CA LEU A 13 -8.17 4.53 -0.44
C LEU A 13 -7.48 4.07 -1.73
N MET A 14 -6.20 4.40 -1.92
CA MET A 14 -5.40 3.89 -3.04
C MET A 14 -5.23 2.36 -2.96
N CYS A 15 -5.05 1.81 -1.76
CA CYS A 15 -5.03 0.36 -1.54
C CYS A 15 -6.35 -0.31 -1.93
N VAL A 16 -7.49 0.33 -1.62
CA VAL A 16 -8.83 -0.12 -2.04
C VAL A 16 -8.95 -0.11 -3.57
N GLU A 17 -8.39 0.88 -4.25
CA GLU A 17 -8.41 0.96 -5.71
C GLU A 17 -7.73 -0.25 -6.37
N PHE A 18 -6.54 -0.65 -5.89
CA PHE A 18 -5.87 -1.88 -6.36
C PHE A 18 -6.71 -3.13 -6.17
N TYR A 19 -7.39 -3.24 -5.03
CA TYR A 19 -8.31 -4.35 -4.78
C TYR A 19 -9.50 -4.32 -5.76
N LEU A 20 -10.11 -3.16 -5.99
CA LEU A 20 -11.27 -3.04 -6.90
C LEU A 20 -10.91 -3.40 -8.34
N ILE A 21 -9.74 -2.99 -8.80
CA ILE A 21 -9.22 -3.33 -10.14
C ILE A 21 -9.02 -4.85 -10.28
N THR A 22 -8.48 -5.49 -9.25
CA THR A 22 -8.19 -6.94 -9.25
C THR A 22 -9.39 -7.80 -8.83
N LYS A 23 -10.48 -7.21 -8.32
CA LYS A 23 -11.68 -7.93 -7.86
C LYS A 23 -12.34 -8.75 -8.96
N LYS A 24 -12.41 -8.20 -10.17
CA LYS A 24 -12.94 -8.94 -11.35
C LYS A 24 -12.08 -10.13 -11.74
N ALA A 25 -10.82 -10.17 -11.31
CA ALA A 25 -9.87 -11.25 -11.52
C ALA A 25 -9.87 -12.31 -10.40
N GLY A 26 -10.75 -12.17 -9.40
CA GLY A 26 -10.83 -13.09 -8.27
C GLY A 26 -10.08 -12.65 -7.01
N ALA A 27 -9.75 -11.37 -6.87
CA ALA A 27 -9.18 -10.86 -5.62
C ALA A 27 -10.07 -11.19 -4.42
N LYS A 28 -9.47 -11.80 -3.39
CA LYS A 28 -10.15 -12.14 -2.14
C LYS A 28 -10.20 -10.92 -1.22
N GLN A 29 -11.21 -10.86 -0.35
CA GLN A 29 -11.30 -9.82 0.68
C GLN A 29 -10.07 -9.81 1.62
N SER A 30 -9.34 -10.92 1.72
CA SER A 30 -8.05 -10.97 2.42
C SER A 30 -7.01 -10.01 1.82
N LEU A 31 -6.99 -9.80 0.50
CA LEU A 31 -6.06 -8.88 -0.15
C LEU A 31 -6.35 -7.43 0.24
N LEU A 32 -7.64 -7.05 0.27
CA LEU A 32 -8.08 -5.74 0.73
C LEU A 32 -7.57 -5.45 2.15
N TRP A 33 -7.83 -6.38 3.07
CA TRP A 33 -7.39 -6.23 4.47
C TRP A 33 -5.88 -6.24 4.62
N LYS A 34 -5.14 -7.04 3.83
CA LYS A 34 -3.67 -6.98 3.81
C LYS A 34 -3.16 -5.59 3.44
N LEU A 35 -3.71 -4.98 2.39
CA LEU A 35 -3.27 -3.65 1.92
C LEU A 35 -3.67 -2.53 2.89
N ILE A 36 -4.90 -2.57 3.44
CA ILE A 36 -5.34 -1.61 4.46
C ILE A 36 -4.49 -1.73 5.72
N LEU A 37 -4.28 -2.94 6.24
CA LEU A 37 -3.48 -3.12 7.46
C LEU A 37 -2.03 -2.69 7.25
N ALA A 38 -1.43 -3.05 6.11
CA ALA A 38 -0.07 -2.62 5.80
C ALA A 38 0.05 -1.10 5.72
N SER A 39 -0.91 -0.41 5.08
CA SER A 39 -0.89 1.06 5.00
C SER A 39 -1.10 1.74 6.35
N VAL A 40 -1.98 1.21 7.20
CA VAL A 40 -2.17 1.72 8.57
C VAL A 40 -0.90 1.52 9.39
N VAL A 41 -0.28 0.34 9.35
CA VAL A 41 0.98 0.07 10.07
C VAL A 41 2.08 1.02 9.59
N MET A 42 2.24 1.20 8.29
CA MET A 42 3.20 2.14 7.70
C MET A 42 3.01 3.56 8.26
N LEU A 43 1.79 4.07 8.28
CA LEU A 43 1.50 5.43 8.71
C LEU A 43 1.58 5.61 10.23
N VAL A 44 1.10 4.66 11.02
CA VAL A 44 1.15 4.72 12.48
C VAL A 44 2.60 4.68 12.98
N THR A 45 3.42 3.80 12.40
CA THR A 45 4.84 3.68 12.77
C THR A 45 5.64 4.91 12.34
N GLY A 46 5.39 5.45 11.14
CA GLY A 46 5.99 6.71 10.70
C GLY A 46 5.59 7.89 11.60
N PHE A 47 4.31 8.00 11.94
CA PHE A 47 3.81 9.04 12.84
C PHE A 47 4.46 8.93 14.22
N PHE A 48 4.55 7.73 14.77
CA PHE A 48 5.12 7.51 16.10
C PHE A 48 6.60 7.92 16.14
N GLY A 49 7.38 7.56 15.13
CA GLY A 49 8.79 7.99 15.01
C GLY A 49 8.97 9.49 14.82
N GLU A 50 8.06 10.16 14.12
CA GLU A 50 8.13 11.61 13.88
C GLU A 50 7.62 12.47 15.07
N ALA A 51 6.58 12.01 15.76
CA ALA A 51 5.79 12.82 16.70
C ALA A 51 5.94 12.41 18.16
N THR A 52 6.20 11.13 18.46
CA THR A 52 6.21 10.60 19.83
C THR A 52 7.60 10.20 20.29
N ASP A 53 8.34 9.42 19.49
CA ASP A 53 9.64 8.83 19.85
C ASP A 53 10.71 9.23 18.83
N ARG A 54 11.09 10.51 18.89
CA ARG A 54 12.02 11.14 17.94
C ARG A 54 13.44 10.63 18.04
N ASP A 55 13.87 10.23 19.23
CA ASP A 55 15.21 9.71 19.48
C ASP A 55 15.44 8.37 18.77
N ASN A 56 14.38 7.58 18.57
CA ASN A 56 14.40 6.34 17.80
C ASN A 56 13.76 6.47 16.41
N SER A 57 13.68 7.69 15.86
CA SER A 57 13.02 7.96 14.57
C SER A 57 13.55 7.10 13.41
N VAL A 58 14.83 6.73 13.41
CA VAL A 58 15.41 5.83 12.40
C VAL A 58 14.80 4.43 12.49
N MET A 59 14.67 3.86 13.69
CA MET A 59 14.08 2.53 13.89
C MET A 59 12.62 2.50 13.43
N TRP A 60 11.84 3.51 13.82
CA TRP A 60 10.45 3.66 13.40
C TRP A 60 10.30 3.92 11.90
N GLY A 61 11.23 4.68 11.31
CA GLY A 61 11.32 4.90 9.87
C GLY A 61 11.61 3.61 9.09
N VAL A 62 12.50 2.75 9.59
CA VAL A 62 12.77 1.43 8.99
C VAL A 62 11.54 0.53 9.07
N LEU A 63 10.83 0.52 10.20
CA LEU A 63 9.61 -0.27 10.36
C LEU A 63 8.49 0.21 9.41
N SER A 64 8.31 1.52 9.31
CA SER A 64 7.39 2.14 8.36
C SER A 64 7.78 1.82 6.91
N GLY A 65 9.06 1.95 6.59
CA GLY A 65 9.62 1.61 5.28
C GLY A 65 9.43 0.14 4.91
N ALA A 66 9.58 -0.79 5.87
CA ALA A 66 9.34 -2.20 5.64
C ALA A 66 7.87 -2.48 5.27
N ALA A 67 6.92 -1.83 5.95
CA ALA A 67 5.51 -1.92 5.60
C ALA A 67 5.21 -1.31 4.22
N TYR A 68 5.84 -0.19 3.88
CA TYR A 68 5.78 0.40 2.53
C TYR A 68 6.29 -0.58 1.46
N PHE A 69 7.49 -1.15 1.64
CA PHE A 69 8.06 -2.10 0.68
C PHE A 69 7.23 -3.38 0.55
N TYR A 70 6.55 -3.80 1.62
CA TYR A 70 5.60 -4.90 1.55
C TYR A 70 4.39 -4.56 0.64
N ILE A 71 3.83 -3.35 0.74
CA ILE A 71 2.79 -2.89 -0.18
C ILE A 71 3.32 -2.83 -1.62
N ALA A 72 4.49 -2.22 -1.83
CA ALA A 72 5.11 -2.12 -3.14
C ALA A 72 5.34 -3.52 -3.75
N TYR A 73 5.80 -4.48 -2.96
CA TYR A 73 5.95 -5.88 -3.37
C TYR A 73 4.61 -6.50 -3.80
N LEU A 74 3.54 -6.34 -3.00
CA LEU A 74 2.22 -6.87 -3.33
C LEU A 74 1.70 -6.34 -4.67
N VAL A 75 1.96 -5.06 -4.95
CA VAL A 75 1.50 -4.34 -6.15
C VAL A 75 2.34 -4.68 -7.39
N TRP A 76 3.66 -4.83 -7.26
CA TRP A 76 4.56 -5.05 -8.40
C TRP A 76 4.76 -6.52 -8.76
N PHE A 77 4.87 -7.38 -7.76
CA PHE A 77 5.29 -8.77 -7.93
C PHE A 77 4.37 -9.78 -7.23
N GLY A 78 3.53 -9.31 -6.31
CA GLY A 78 2.68 -10.17 -5.49
C GLY A 78 1.27 -10.39 -6.05
N GLU A 79 0.34 -10.57 -5.11
CA GLU A 79 -1.03 -11.00 -5.38
C GLU A 79 -1.77 -10.02 -6.31
N VAL A 80 -1.55 -8.70 -6.18
CA VAL A 80 -2.18 -7.69 -7.05
C VAL A 80 -1.65 -7.80 -8.48
N ALA A 81 -0.33 -7.91 -8.66
CA ALA A 81 0.28 -8.03 -9.99
C ALA A 81 -0.20 -9.29 -10.72
N SER A 82 -0.22 -10.43 -10.02
CA SER A 82 -0.69 -11.70 -10.58
C SER A 82 -2.16 -11.63 -11.00
N LEU A 83 -3.03 -11.06 -10.17
CA LEU A 83 -4.45 -10.90 -10.47
C LEU A 83 -4.69 -9.89 -11.59
N ALA A 84 -3.88 -8.83 -11.69
CA ALA A 84 -4.00 -7.87 -12.77
C ALA A 84 -3.68 -8.49 -14.14
N GLN A 85 -2.72 -9.42 -14.19
CA GLN A 85 -2.42 -10.17 -15.42
C GLN A 85 -3.57 -11.10 -15.83
N THR A 86 -4.24 -11.75 -14.89
CA THR A 86 -5.37 -12.64 -15.20
C THR A 86 -6.64 -11.88 -15.62
N ALA A 87 -6.81 -10.62 -15.20
CA ALA A 87 -7.92 -9.77 -15.63
C ALA A 87 -7.79 -9.23 -17.08
N GLY A 88 -6.62 -9.35 -17.69
CA GLY A 88 -6.38 -8.97 -19.09
C GLY A 88 -5.46 -7.75 -19.27
N PRO A 89 -5.06 -7.47 -20.53
CA PRO A 89 -3.96 -6.55 -20.83
C PRO A 89 -4.23 -5.09 -20.44
N SER A 90 -5.48 -4.63 -20.57
CA SER A 90 -5.86 -3.27 -20.17
C SER A 90 -5.77 -3.07 -18.65
N VAL A 91 -6.19 -4.08 -17.88
CA VAL A 91 -6.13 -4.06 -16.41
C VAL A 91 -4.68 -4.16 -15.94
N ALA A 92 -3.91 -5.08 -16.51
CA ALA A 92 -2.48 -5.20 -16.23
C ALA A 92 -1.72 -3.88 -16.48
N LYS A 93 -2.03 -3.18 -17.58
CA LYS A 93 -1.45 -1.88 -17.89
C LYS A 93 -1.84 -0.80 -16.87
N ALA A 94 -3.12 -0.70 -16.52
CA ALA A 94 -3.60 0.25 -15.53
C ALA A 94 -2.95 0.02 -14.16
N THR A 95 -2.92 -1.23 -13.69
CA THR A 95 -2.25 -1.60 -12.44
C THR A 95 -0.76 -1.26 -12.49
N ARG A 96 -0.06 -1.48 -13.61
CA ARG A 96 1.35 -1.14 -13.78
C ARG A 96 1.61 0.37 -13.66
N ILE A 97 0.73 1.19 -14.22
CA ILE A 97 0.82 2.66 -14.12
C ILE A 97 0.62 3.10 -12.67
N LEU A 98 -0.40 2.58 -11.99
CA LEU A 98 -0.64 2.87 -10.57
C LEU A 98 0.51 2.37 -9.68
N ALA A 99 1.09 1.22 -10.01
CA ALA A 99 2.26 0.68 -9.33
C ALA A 99 3.47 1.61 -9.40
N TRP A 100 3.63 2.35 -10.51
CA TRP A 100 4.68 3.37 -10.63
C TRP A 100 4.47 4.55 -9.67
N PHE A 101 3.23 5.02 -9.49
CA PHE A 101 2.92 6.07 -8.50
C PHE A 101 3.19 5.64 -7.05
N VAL A 102 3.17 4.34 -6.76
CA VAL A 102 3.53 3.85 -5.43
C VAL A 102 5.05 3.92 -5.23
N LEU A 103 5.85 3.78 -6.29
CA LEU A 103 7.30 3.67 -6.22
C LEU A 103 8.05 5.01 -6.42
N VAL A 104 7.47 5.94 -7.18
CA VAL A 104 8.05 7.24 -7.58
C VAL A 104 7.18 8.37 -7.06
#